data_AF-A0A1V4ZWI0-F1
#
_entry.id   AF-A0A1V4ZWI0-F1
#
_cell.length_a   1.000
_cell.length_b   1.000
_cell.length_c   1.000
_cell.angle_alpha   90.00
_cell.angle_beta   90.00
_cell.angle_gamma   90.00
#
_symmetry.space_group_name_H-M   'P 1'
#
loop_
_entity.id
_entity.type
_entity.pdbx_description
1 polymer ?
#
loop_
_entity_poly.entity_id
_entity_poly.type
_entity_poly.pdbx_seq_one_letter_code
_entity_poly.pdbx_strand_id
1 'polypeptide(L)'
;MRSPKVPPMLALLVTEALSVLNGAVFDSLGRCPQCGGPVSGYDMRQRRFARLTGIEGVQTITVLVKRFRCLSCGTICNADEPFYPATRIGAPVIDLCIVFSQAFGYGRGARNLSVMGMEIDRMRCRHYAQIPVGPVPSLNMYGFPVPQSILSLSGLVTNFAEGGRVKGAEALAACGFPSAHRAALHPPPPRKERDERDEQERDEERDVKEPEYGTHQKRPGEQGNRDTP
;
A
#
# COMPACT_ATOMS: atom_id res chain seq x y z
N MET A 1 2.32 -7.84 28.14
CA MET A 1 1.59 -6.63 27.69
C MET A 1 0.29 -7.06 26.99
N ARG A 2 -0.87 -6.50 27.33
CA ARG A 2 -2.18 -6.95 26.80
C ARG A 2 -2.33 -6.65 25.31
N SER A 3 -2.67 -7.63 24.48
CA SER A 3 -3.02 -7.43 23.05
C SER A 3 -4.13 -6.38 22.89
N PRO A 4 -4.06 -5.50 21.88
CA PRO A 4 -5.16 -4.59 21.60
C PRO A 4 -6.40 -5.42 21.24
N LYS A 5 -7.55 -5.02 21.78
CA LYS A 5 -8.83 -5.68 21.49
C LYS A 5 -9.43 -5.04 20.25
N VAL A 6 -8.85 -5.33 19.10
CA VAL A 6 -9.47 -4.98 17.81
C VAL A 6 -10.58 -6.01 17.53
N PRO A 7 -11.82 -5.58 17.26
CA PRO A 7 -12.88 -6.49 16.85
C PRO A 7 -12.51 -7.22 15.56
N PRO A 8 -12.67 -8.56 15.47
CA PRO A 8 -12.33 -9.33 14.27
C PRO A 8 -13.01 -8.80 13.00
N MET A 9 -14.27 -8.37 13.11
CA MET A 9 -15.01 -7.77 11.99
C MET A 9 -14.34 -6.52 11.43
N LEU A 10 -13.70 -5.70 12.27
CA LEU A 10 -13.00 -4.51 11.82
C LEU A 10 -11.69 -4.88 11.12
N ALA A 11 -10.96 -5.87 11.64
CA ALA A 11 -9.76 -6.38 11.00
C ALA A 11 -10.08 -6.93 9.60
N LEU A 12 -11.12 -7.78 9.49
CA LEU A 12 -11.58 -8.33 8.22
C LEU A 12 -12.01 -7.22 7.23
N LEU A 13 -12.76 -6.22 7.70
CA LEU A 13 -13.19 -5.10 6.85
C LEU A 13 -11.98 -4.37 6.25
N VAL A 14 -10.95 -4.07 7.06
CA VAL A 14 -9.74 -3.38 6.60
C VAL A 14 -8.95 -4.25 5.62
N THR A 15 -8.75 -5.53 5.93
CA THR A 15 -7.98 -6.43 5.05
C THR A 15 -8.69 -6.62 3.71
N GLU A 16 -9.99 -6.91 3.70
CA GLU A 16 -10.76 -7.10 2.46
C GLU A 16 -10.82 -5.82 1.62
N ALA A 17 -11.04 -4.67 2.26
CA ALA A 17 -11.06 -3.37 1.57
C ALA A 17 -9.74 -3.04 0.88
N LEU A 18 -8.60 -3.45 1.46
CA LEU A 18 -7.29 -3.24 0.83
C LEU A 18 -6.97 -4.31 -0.21
N SER A 19 -7.34 -5.57 0.05
CA SER A 19 -7.10 -6.71 -0.84
C SER A 19 -7.81 -6.57 -2.19
N VAL A 20 -8.98 -5.92 -2.22
CA VAL A 20 -9.73 -5.68 -3.46
C VAL A 20 -8.93 -4.91 -4.51
N LEU A 21 -7.94 -4.11 -4.09
CA LEU A 21 -7.10 -3.33 -4.99
C LEU A 21 -5.95 -4.14 -5.61
N ASN A 22 -5.76 -5.40 -5.22
CA ASN A 22 -4.66 -6.19 -5.76
C ASN A 22 -4.84 -6.42 -7.27
N GLY A 23 -3.85 -5.99 -8.06
CA GLY A 23 -3.86 -6.06 -9.51
C GLY A 23 -4.73 -4.99 -10.19
N ALA A 24 -5.26 -4.01 -9.45
CA ALA A 24 -6.00 -2.89 -10.03
C ALA A 24 -5.13 -2.12 -11.03
N VAL A 25 -5.74 -1.67 -12.13
CA VAL A 25 -5.05 -0.97 -13.23
C VAL A 25 -5.53 0.48 -13.28
N PHE A 26 -4.58 1.40 -13.21
CA PHE A 26 -4.76 2.84 -13.37
C PHE A 26 -4.09 3.27 -14.67
N ASP A 27 -4.88 3.56 -15.70
CA ASP A 27 -4.39 3.76 -17.07
C ASP A 27 -4.89 5.04 -17.74
N SER A 28 -5.48 5.94 -16.95
CA SER A 28 -6.14 7.15 -17.43
C SER A 28 -5.40 8.38 -16.93
N LEU A 29 -5.07 9.29 -17.85
CA LEU A 29 -4.55 10.62 -17.57
C LEU A 29 -5.02 11.55 -18.69
N GLY A 30 -5.80 12.58 -18.35
CA GLY A 30 -6.36 13.49 -19.36
C GLY A 30 -5.30 14.42 -19.98
N ARG A 31 -4.43 15.00 -19.16
CA ARG A 31 -3.43 16.00 -19.57
C ARG A 31 -2.20 15.93 -18.67
N CYS A 32 -1.08 16.48 -19.16
CA CYS A 32 0.12 16.60 -18.36
C CYS A 32 -0.13 17.48 -17.11
N PRO A 33 0.08 16.99 -15.88
CA PRO A 33 -0.10 17.78 -14.66
C PRO A 33 0.89 18.94 -14.53
N GLN A 34 2.00 18.93 -15.29
CA GLN A 34 3.02 19.98 -15.23
C GLN A 34 2.75 21.16 -16.17
N CYS A 35 2.23 20.91 -17.38
CA CYS A 35 2.09 21.94 -18.42
C CYS A 35 0.72 21.94 -19.14
N GLY A 36 -0.19 21.03 -18.80
CA GLY A 36 -1.51 20.90 -19.44
C GLY A 36 -1.48 20.34 -20.87
N GLY A 37 -0.31 19.99 -21.40
CA GLY A 37 -0.12 19.46 -22.75
C GLY A 37 -0.62 18.02 -22.92
N PRO A 38 -0.78 17.56 -24.18
CA PRO A 38 -1.20 16.20 -24.50
C PRO A 38 -0.16 15.18 -24.05
N VAL A 39 -0.65 13.98 -23.75
CA VAL A 39 0.14 12.86 -23.24
C VAL A 39 -0.01 11.64 -24.14
N SER A 40 1.08 10.89 -24.28
CA SER A 40 1.10 9.60 -24.99
C SER A 40 1.50 8.50 -24.01
N GLY A 41 0.99 7.29 -24.22
CA GLY A 41 1.34 6.13 -23.39
C GLY A 41 2.85 5.87 -23.44
N TYR A 42 3.43 5.51 -22.30
CA TYR A 42 4.84 5.18 -22.19
C TYR A 42 5.01 3.70 -21.82
N ASP A 43 4.77 3.34 -20.55
CA ASP A 43 4.84 1.97 -20.07
C ASP A 43 3.88 1.75 -18.88
N MET A 44 3.88 0.53 -18.33
CA MET A 44 3.17 0.18 -17.11
C MET A 44 4.16 -0.02 -15.99
N ARG A 45 3.84 0.50 -14.80
CA ARG A 45 4.64 0.32 -13.60
C ARG A 45 3.82 -0.37 -12.52
N GLN A 46 4.38 -1.44 -11.97
CA GLN A 46 3.85 -2.03 -10.75
C GLN A 46 4.25 -1.18 -9.55
N ARG A 47 3.31 -0.91 -8.65
CA ARG A 47 3.53 -0.17 -7.41
C ARG A 47 2.97 -0.95 -6.23
N ARG A 48 3.71 -0.99 -5.14
CA ARG A 48 3.22 -1.52 -3.86
C ARG A 48 2.14 -0.62 -3.29
N PHE A 49 0.99 -1.20 -2.98
CA PHE A 49 -0.14 -0.48 -2.39
C PHE A 49 -0.21 -0.66 -0.88
N ALA A 50 -0.08 -1.90 -0.41
CA ALA A 50 -0.11 -2.26 1.01
C ALA A 50 0.63 -3.59 1.24
N ARG A 51 0.98 -3.89 2.50
CA ARG A 51 1.42 -5.22 2.93
C ARG A 51 0.51 -5.68 4.05
N LEU A 52 -0.08 -6.86 3.85
CA LEU A 52 -1.04 -7.46 4.75
C LEU A 52 -0.49 -8.80 5.26
N THR A 53 -0.58 -9.07 6.54
CA THR A 53 -0.28 -10.36 7.16
C THR A 53 -1.58 -11.15 7.26
N GLY A 54 -1.69 -12.19 6.44
CA GLY A 54 -2.78 -13.16 6.45
C GLY A 54 -2.38 -14.49 7.08
N ILE A 55 -3.24 -15.50 6.93
CA ILE A 55 -3.01 -16.87 7.44
C ILE A 55 -1.82 -17.53 6.72
N GLU A 56 -1.67 -17.27 5.42
CA GLU A 56 -0.60 -17.83 4.57
C GLU A 56 0.71 -17.02 4.62
N GLY A 57 0.80 -16.03 5.51
CA GLY A 57 1.94 -15.15 5.65
C GLY A 57 1.70 -13.75 5.10
N VAL A 58 2.77 -13.07 4.69
CA VAL A 58 2.68 -11.69 4.22
C VAL A 58 2.30 -11.63 2.74
N GLN A 59 1.15 -11.05 2.46
CA GLN A 59 0.68 -10.72 1.12
C GLN A 59 1.01 -9.25 0.79
N THR A 60 1.64 -9.02 -0.37
CA THR A 60 1.86 -7.68 -0.89
C THR A 60 0.75 -7.34 -1.89
N ILE A 61 -0.03 -6.30 -1.58
CA ILE A 61 -1.02 -5.76 -2.50
C ILE A 61 -0.30 -4.84 -3.48
N THR A 62 -0.42 -5.11 -4.77
CA THR A 62 0.22 -4.32 -5.81
C THR A 62 -0.80 -3.79 -6.81
N VAL A 63 -0.51 -2.66 -7.43
CA VAL A 63 -1.33 -2.04 -8.47
C VAL A 63 -0.48 -1.73 -9.69
N LEU A 64 -1.11 -1.64 -10.86
CA LEU A 64 -0.46 -1.29 -12.12
C LEU A 64 -0.84 0.14 -12.50
N VAL A 65 0.15 1.00 -12.66
CA VAL A 65 -0.02 2.41 -12.99
C VAL A 65 0.64 2.67 -14.33
N LYS A 66 -0.14 3.11 -15.32
CA LYS A 66 0.38 3.53 -16.61
C LYS A 66 1.14 4.83 -16.45
N ARG A 67 2.33 4.89 -17.03
CA ARG A 67 3.07 6.13 -17.20
C ARG A 67 2.83 6.67 -18.60
N PHE A 68 2.86 7.98 -18.68
CA PHE A 68 2.65 8.75 -19.88
C PHE A 68 3.81 9.70 -20.09
N ARG A 69 4.17 9.93 -21.35
CA ARG A 69 5.11 10.98 -21.74
C ARG A 69 4.34 12.18 -22.25
N CYS A 70 4.57 13.35 -21.67
CA CYS A 70 4.03 14.59 -22.20
C CYS A 70 4.72 14.94 -23.53
N LEU A 71 3.93 15.24 -24.56
CA LEU A 71 4.44 15.59 -25.88
C LEU A 71 4.94 17.05 -25.96
N SER A 72 4.54 17.90 -25.01
CA SER A 72 4.94 19.32 -24.97
C SER A 72 6.22 19.57 -24.16
N CYS A 73 6.29 19.05 -22.93
CA CYS A 73 7.44 19.28 -22.04
C CYS A 73 8.33 18.04 -21.82
N GLY A 74 8.00 16.90 -22.44
CA GLY A 74 8.77 15.66 -22.33
C GLY A 74 8.71 14.96 -20.97
N THR A 75 8.02 15.53 -19.98
CA THR A 75 7.90 14.98 -18.62
C THR A 75 7.15 13.66 -18.60
N ILE A 76 7.64 12.70 -17.81
CA ILE A 76 6.93 11.45 -17.52
C ILE A 76 5.95 11.70 -16.37
N CYS A 77 4.70 11.35 -16.59
CA CYS A 77 3.58 11.55 -15.67
C CYS A 77 2.89 10.20 -15.42
N ASN A 78 2.43 9.95 -14.21
CA ASN A 78 1.65 8.76 -13.91
C ASN A 78 0.18 8.99 -14.27
N ALA A 79 -0.55 7.91 -14.53
CA ALA A 79 -2.00 7.90 -14.49
C ALA A 79 -2.52 8.42 -13.14
N ASP A 80 -3.79 8.82 -13.13
CA ASP A 80 -4.50 9.11 -11.89
C ASP A 80 -4.44 7.88 -10.97
N GLU A 81 -3.88 8.06 -9.77
CA GLU A 81 -3.54 6.95 -8.88
C GLU A 81 -3.82 7.30 -7.40
N PRO A 82 -4.32 6.37 -6.57
CA PRO A 82 -4.72 6.67 -5.20
C PRO A 82 -3.53 6.63 -4.22
N PHE A 83 -2.54 7.48 -4.46
CA PHE A 83 -1.36 7.67 -3.60
C PHE A 83 -1.27 9.13 -3.18
N TYR A 84 -0.79 9.40 -1.98
CA TYR A 84 -0.41 10.77 -1.64
C TYR A 84 0.89 11.14 -2.38
N PRO A 85 1.11 12.43 -2.72
CA PRO A 85 2.35 12.87 -3.35
C PRO A 85 3.58 12.39 -2.60
N ALA A 86 4.60 11.91 -3.34
CA ALA A 86 5.86 11.41 -2.78
C ALA A 86 5.74 10.22 -1.81
N THR A 87 4.62 9.48 -1.84
CA THR A 87 4.43 8.29 -1.00
C THR A 87 4.50 6.98 -1.81
N ARG A 88 4.99 5.92 -1.14
CA ARG A 88 5.18 4.58 -1.70
C ARG A 88 4.09 3.58 -1.30
N ILE A 89 3.03 4.07 -0.67
CA ILE A 89 1.95 3.27 -0.08
C ILE A 89 0.63 3.97 -0.39
N GLY A 90 -0.44 3.18 -0.57
CA GLY A 90 -1.76 3.68 -0.95
C GLY A 90 -2.34 4.70 0.03
N ALA A 91 -3.09 5.66 -0.49
CA ALA A 91 -3.76 6.68 0.31
C ALA A 91 -4.64 6.14 1.44
N PRO A 92 -5.42 5.05 1.29
CA PRO A 92 -6.23 4.47 2.38
C PRO A 92 -5.38 3.96 3.57
N VAL A 93 -4.17 3.48 3.30
CA VAL A 93 -3.24 3.05 4.35
C VAL A 93 -2.69 4.25 5.13
N ILE A 94 -2.41 5.34 4.43
CA ILE A 94 -1.97 6.60 5.04
C ILE A 94 -3.10 7.23 5.84
N ASP A 95 -4.33 7.23 5.31
CA ASP A 95 -5.54 7.68 6.01
C ASP A 95 -5.71 6.94 7.34
N LEU A 96 -5.53 5.61 7.34
CA LEU A 96 -5.53 4.79 8.56
C LEU A 96 -4.42 5.22 9.54
N CYS A 97 -3.18 5.41 9.08
CA CYS A 97 -2.09 5.87 9.94
C CYS A 97 -2.40 7.22 10.60
N ILE A 98 -3.00 8.15 9.85
CA ILE A 98 -3.38 9.48 10.34
C ILE A 98 -4.43 9.35 11.46
N VAL A 99 -5.58 8.73 11.17
CA VAL A 99 -6.69 8.71 12.13
C VAL A 99 -6.38 7.85 13.36
N PHE A 100 -5.62 6.76 13.21
CA PHE A 100 -5.20 5.94 14.34
C PHE A 100 -4.15 6.63 15.20
N SER A 101 -3.23 7.39 14.58
CA SER A 101 -2.24 8.17 15.33
C SER A 101 -2.88 9.31 16.11
N GLN A 102 -3.91 9.96 15.54
CA GLN A 102 -4.68 10.99 16.23
C GLN A 102 -5.47 10.42 17.42
N ALA A 103 -6.12 9.27 17.25
CA ALA A 103 -6.95 8.68 18.30
C ALA A 103 -6.14 7.97 19.41
N PHE A 104 -5.01 7.35 19.07
CA PHE A 104 -4.30 6.43 19.97
C PHE A 104 -2.82 6.75 20.18
N GLY A 105 -2.26 7.71 19.44
CA GLY A 105 -0.82 7.95 19.35
C GLY A 105 -0.09 6.93 18.48
N TYR A 106 1.10 7.27 17.99
CA TYR A 106 1.83 6.48 16.97
C TYR A 106 2.05 5.01 17.35
N GLY A 107 2.44 4.74 18.61
CA GLY A 107 2.75 3.38 19.05
C GLY A 107 1.51 2.48 19.13
N ARG A 108 0.44 2.96 19.78
CA ARG A 108 -0.80 2.19 19.91
C ARG A 108 -1.55 2.12 18.58
N GLY A 109 -1.51 3.19 17.78
CA GLY A 109 -2.02 3.20 16.41
C GLY A 109 -1.39 2.13 15.55
N ALA A 110 -0.06 2.11 15.42
CA ALA A 110 0.66 1.07 14.67
C ALA A 110 0.33 -0.35 15.16
N ARG A 111 0.24 -0.54 16.48
CA ARG A 111 -0.10 -1.84 17.06
C ARG A 111 -1.53 -2.28 16.72
N ASN A 112 -2.50 -1.37 16.74
CA ASN A 112 -3.87 -1.67 16.34
C ASN A 112 -3.93 -2.05 14.85
N LEU A 113 -3.23 -1.31 13.99
CA LEU A 113 -3.15 -1.61 12.55
C LEU A 113 -2.47 -2.96 12.30
N SER A 114 -1.42 -3.29 13.05
CA SER A 114 -0.77 -4.61 12.99
C SER A 114 -1.70 -5.76 13.37
N VAL A 115 -2.56 -5.58 14.37
CA VAL A 115 -3.59 -6.58 14.70
C VAL A 115 -4.67 -6.69 13.63
N MET A 116 -4.91 -5.62 12.87
CA MET A 116 -5.74 -5.66 11.65
C MET A 116 -5.00 -6.27 10.46
N GLY A 117 -3.84 -6.89 10.67
CA GLY A 117 -3.06 -7.54 9.63
C GLY A 117 -2.26 -6.56 8.78
N MET A 118 -2.04 -5.31 9.17
CA MET A 118 -1.20 -4.38 8.38
C MET A 118 0.25 -4.38 8.83
N GLU A 119 1.18 -4.48 7.90
CA GLU A 119 2.60 -4.45 8.24
C GLU A 119 3.15 -3.02 8.30
N ILE A 120 2.82 -2.34 9.40
CA ILE A 120 3.21 -0.95 9.67
C ILE A 120 3.80 -0.86 11.06
N ASP A 121 5.10 -0.57 11.12
CA ASP A 121 5.78 -0.29 12.37
C ASP A 121 5.48 1.14 12.88
N ARG A 122 5.92 1.41 14.11
CA ARG A 122 5.73 2.71 14.77
C ARG A 122 6.33 3.88 13.99
N MET A 123 7.51 3.69 13.38
CA MET A 123 8.23 4.75 12.67
C MET A 123 7.54 5.07 11.34
N ARG A 124 7.11 4.07 10.59
CA ARG A 124 6.29 4.22 9.37
C ARG A 124 4.96 4.88 9.68
N CYS A 125 4.27 4.43 10.73
CA CYS A 125 3.01 5.05 11.18
C CYS A 125 3.19 6.53 11.52
N ARG A 126 4.25 6.88 12.27
CA ARG A 126 4.60 8.27 12.57
C ARG A 126 4.89 9.07 11.30
N HIS A 127 5.69 8.52 10.39
CA HIS A 127 6.05 9.19 9.14
C HIS A 127 4.80 9.50 8.30
N TYR A 128 3.92 8.52 8.10
CA TYR A 128 2.69 8.72 7.32
C TYR A 128 1.69 9.64 8.01
N ALA A 129 1.56 9.58 9.33
CA ALA A 129 0.68 10.46 10.10
C ALA A 129 1.11 11.94 10.09
N GLN A 130 2.36 12.23 9.68
CA GLN A 130 2.91 13.59 9.60
C GLN A 130 2.86 14.19 8.19
N ILE A 131 2.33 13.46 7.20
CA ILE A 131 2.14 14.01 5.85
C ILE A 131 1.15 15.18 5.95
N PRO A 132 1.47 16.36 5.36
CA PRO A 132 0.63 17.55 5.45
C PRO A 132 -0.62 17.37 4.58
N VAL A 133 -1.66 16.79 5.17
CA VAL A 133 -2.97 16.61 4.55
C VAL A 133 -4.04 17.23 5.44
N GLY A 134 -5.12 17.71 4.83
CA GLY A 134 -6.33 18.16 5.49
C GLY A 134 -7.02 17.02 6.24
N PRO A 135 -8.10 17.32 6.98
CA PRO A 135 -8.78 16.35 7.81
C PRO A 135 -9.20 15.10 7.03
N VAL A 136 -8.79 13.93 7.51
CA VAL A 136 -9.22 12.64 6.94
C VAL A 136 -10.63 12.33 7.46
N PRO A 137 -11.66 12.28 6.60
CA PRO A 137 -13.01 11.96 7.04
C PRO A 137 -13.05 10.52 7.54
N SER A 138 -13.61 10.33 8.74
CA SER A 138 -13.70 9.02 9.38
C SER A 138 -15.01 8.85 10.15
N LEU A 139 -15.44 7.60 10.27
CA LEU A 139 -16.58 7.19 11.09
C LEU A 139 -16.07 6.32 12.23
N ASN A 140 -16.60 6.52 13.45
CA ASN A 140 -16.30 5.64 14.56
C ASN A 140 -17.08 4.33 14.43
N MET A 141 -16.36 3.21 14.26
CA MET A 141 -16.92 1.86 14.27
C MET A 141 -16.28 1.06 15.41
N TYR A 142 -17.10 0.55 16.33
CA TYR A 142 -16.65 -0.25 17.48
C TYR A 142 -15.58 0.46 18.35
N GLY A 143 -15.62 1.79 18.42
CA GLY A 143 -14.63 2.59 19.16
C GLY A 143 -13.32 2.85 18.40
N PHE A 144 -13.25 2.55 17.11
CA PHE A 144 -12.11 2.84 16.25
C PHE A 144 -12.51 3.80 15.11
N PRO A 145 -11.68 4.80 14.80
CA PRO A 145 -11.91 5.66 13.65
C PRO A 145 -11.58 4.90 12.36
N VAL A 146 -12.56 4.73 11.48
CA VAL A 146 -12.41 4.09 10.18
C VAL A 146 -12.49 5.16 9.09
N PRO A 147 -11.43 5.36 8.27
CA PRO A 147 -11.47 6.32 7.18
C PRO A 147 -12.55 6.02 6.16
N GLN A 148 -13.15 7.07 5.60
CA GLN A 148 -14.14 6.94 4.53
C GLN A 148 -13.60 6.18 3.30
N SER A 149 -12.29 6.27 3.03
CA SER A 149 -11.63 5.53 1.96
C SER A 149 -11.71 4.01 2.16
N ILE A 150 -11.56 3.53 3.40
CA ILE A 150 -11.72 2.12 3.75
C ILE A 150 -13.18 1.69 3.66
N LEU A 151 -14.12 2.52 4.15
CA LEU A 151 -15.55 2.23 4.05
C LEU A 151 -16.01 2.12 2.59
N SER A 152 -15.57 3.06 1.75
CA SER A 152 -15.96 3.09 0.34
C SER A 152 -15.36 1.91 -0.43
N LEU A 153 -14.11 1.53 -0.14
CA LEU A 153 -13.49 0.33 -0.72
C LEU A 153 -14.20 -0.95 -0.28
N SER A 154 -14.60 -1.04 0.99
CA SER A 154 -15.36 -2.21 1.48
C SER A 154 -16.69 -2.40 0.75
N GLY A 155 -17.35 -1.30 0.34
CA GLY A 155 -18.56 -1.35 -0.48
C GLY A 155 -18.32 -1.82 -1.92
N LEU A 156 -17.08 -1.78 -2.42
CA LEU A 156 -16.76 -2.35 -3.72
C LEU A 156 -16.64 -3.88 -3.64
N VAL A 157 -16.17 -4.43 -2.51
CA VAL A 157 -16.00 -5.88 -2.30
C VAL A 157 -17.30 -6.66 -2.55
N THR A 158 -18.46 -6.09 -2.19
CA THR A 158 -19.76 -6.75 -2.36
C THR A 158 -20.25 -6.84 -3.81
N ASN A 159 -19.63 -6.09 -4.73
CA ASN A 159 -20.12 -5.95 -6.10
C ASN A 159 -19.32 -6.75 -7.13
N PHE A 160 -18.28 -7.49 -6.72
CA PHE A 160 -17.47 -8.27 -7.65
C PHE A 160 -17.80 -9.77 -7.58
N ALA A 161 -18.03 -10.35 -8.76
CA ALA A 161 -17.97 -11.80 -8.93
C ALA A 161 -16.54 -12.28 -8.67
N GLU A 162 -16.39 -13.48 -8.12
CA GLU A 162 -15.11 -14.12 -7.83
C GLU A 162 -14.14 -13.99 -9.03
N GLY A 163 -12.99 -13.34 -8.82
CA GLY A 163 -11.95 -13.16 -9.82
C GLY A 163 -12.01 -11.87 -10.66
N GLY A 164 -13.02 -11.02 -10.48
CA GLY A 164 -13.09 -9.69 -11.11
C GLY A 164 -12.09 -8.70 -10.50
N ARG A 165 -11.43 -7.89 -11.34
CA ARG A 165 -10.58 -6.78 -10.88
C ARG A 165 -11.39 -5.49 -10.78
N VAL A 166 -11.13 -4.70 -9.73
CA VAL A 166 -11.71 -3.36 -9.58
C VAL A 166 -11.25 -2.47 -10.73
N LYS A 167 -12.19 -1.75 -11.36
CA LYS A 167 -11.87 -0.75 -12.37
C LYS A 167 -11.13 0.41 -11.71
N GLY A 168 -10.05 0.89 -12.31
CA GLY A 168 -9.25 1.99 -11.77
C GLY A 168 -10.08 3.21 -11.36
N ALA A 169 -11.07 3.60 -12.17
CA ALA A 169 -11.96 4.73 -11.85
C ALA A 169 -12.79 4.53 -10.57
N GLU A 170 -13.30 3.33 -10.32
CA GLU A 170 -14.06 3.00 -9.11
C GLU A 170 -13.14 2.99 -7.89
N ALA A 171 -11.95 2.40 -8.03
CA ALA A 171 -10.92 2.42 -6.99
C ALA A 171 -10.48 3.85 -6.63
N LEU A 172 -10.29 4.72 -7.63
CA LEU A 172 -9.95 6.13 -7.45
C LEU A 172 -11.05 6.86 -6.67
N ALA A 173 -12.32 6.70 -7.09
CA ALA A 173 -13.45 7.31 -6.41
C ALA A 173 -13.57 6.84 -4.96
N ALA A 174 -13.44 5.53 -4.71
CA ALA A 174 -13.49 4.97 -3.36
C ALA A 174 -12.34 5.45 -2.47
N CYS A 175 -11.14 5.64 -3.01
CA CYS A 175 -10.01 6.22 -2.27
C CYS A 175 -10.16 7.73 -2.04
N GLY A 176 -11.19 8.38 -2.59
CA GLY A 176 -11.37 9.83 -2.53
C GLY A 176 -10.36 10.58 -3.38
N PHE A 177 -9.97 10.02 -4.52
CA PHE A 177 -9.09 10.66 -5.48
C PHE A 177 -9.76 11.91 -6.11
N PRO A 178 -9.02 13.00 -6.37
CA PRO A 178 -7.59 13.19 -6.11
C PRO A 178 -7.25 13.23 -4.62
N SER A 179 -6.41 12.29 -4.19
CA SER A 179 -5.81 12.24 -2.84
C SER A 179 -5.02 13.53 -2.57
N ALA A 180 -4.48 14.13 -3.63
CA ALA A 180 -3.79 15.41 -3.60
C ALA A 180 -4.70 16.60 -3.22
N HIS A 181 -6.03 16.55 -3.38
CA HIS A 181 -6.90 17.63 -2.87
C HIS A 181 -6.95 17.64 -1.33
N ARG A 182 -6.56 16.53 -0.69
CA ARG A 182 -6.35 16.48 0.76
C ARG A 182 -4.94 16.90 1.14
N ALA A 183 -3.93 16.62 0.33
CA ALA A 183 -2.57 17.12 0.59
C ALA A 183 -2.49 18.64 0.36
N ALA A 184 -1.70 19.34 1.19
CA ALA A 184 -1.29 20.70 0.84
C ALA A 184 -0.61 20.64 -0.55
N LEU A 185 -1.00 21.57 -1.45
CA LEU A 185 -0.57 21.62 -2.85
C LEU A 185 0.96 21.70 -2.95
N HIS A 186 1.63 20.55 -2.96
CA HIS A 186 3.04 20.47 -3.28
C HIS A 186 3.17 20.08 -4.76
N PRO A 187 3.99 20.80 -5.54
CA PRO A 187 4.32 20.37 -6.88
C PRO A 187 4.94 18.96 -6.81
N PRO A 188 4.65 18.09 -7.79
CA PRO A 188 5.19 16.75 -7.81
C PRO A 188 6.73 16.83 -7.75
N PRO A 189 7.39 15.94 -6.99
CA PRO A 189 8.81 16.04 -6.72
C PRO A 189 9.64 16.02 -8.00
N PRO A 190 10.85 16.62 -8.03
CA PRO A 190 11.68 16.66 -9.23
C PRO A 190 11.99 15.25 -9.77
N ARG A 191 12.23 15.16 -11.09
CA ARG A 191 12.39 13.89 -11.83
C ARG A 191 13.44 12.96 -11.21
N LYS A 192 14.58 13.49 -10.78
CA LYS A 192 15.66 12.70 -10.15
C LYS A 192 15.19 11.96 -8.90
N GLU A 193 14.49 12.65 -8.01
CA GLU A 193 13.97 12.01 -6.80
C GLU A 193 12.84 11.01 -7.10
N ARG A 194 12.15 11.14 -8.24
CA ARG A 194 11.22 10.09 -8.69
C ARG A 194 12.01 8.88 -9.16
N ASP A 195 12.98 9.05 -10.04
CA ASP A 195 13.81 7.97 -10.57
C ASP A 195 14.55 7.20 -9.45
N GLU A 196 15.12 7.90 -8.46
CA GLU A 196 15.78 7.27 -7.27
C GLU A 196 14.80 6.48 -6.40
N ARG A 197 13.57 6.96 -6.23
CA ARG A 197 12.52 6.21 -5.52
C ARG A 197 12.13 4.95 -6.30
N ASP A 198 12.17 5.01 -7.62
CA ASP A 198 11.86 3.88 -8.49
C ASP A 198 12.93 2.78 -8.42
N GLU A 199 14.19 3.16 -8.25
CA GLU A 199 15.29 2.22 -8.01
C GLU A 199 15.14 1.52 -6.65
N GLN A 200 14.85 2.29 -5.59
CA GLN A 200 14.64 1.73 -4.25
C GLN A 200 13.43 0.78 -4.17
N GLU A 201 12.32 1.08 -4.85
CA GLU A 201 11.18 0.15 -4.90
C GLU A 201 11.54 -1.17 -5.61
N ARG A 202 12.36 -1.12 -6.67
CA ARG A 202 12.85 -2.31 -7.37
C ARG A 202 13.81 -3.14 -6.52
N ASP A 203 14.67 -2.49 -5.73
CA ASP A 203 15.60 -3.17 -4.83
C ASP A 203 14.87 -3.84 -3.67
N GLU A 204 13.92 -3.13 -3.02
CA GLU A 204 13.07 -3.72 -1.98
C GLU A 204 12.24 -4.91 -2.49
N GLU A 205 11.80 -4.91 -3.76
CA GLU A 205 11.10 -6.04 -4.38
C GLU A 205 12.03 -7.23 -4.72
N ARG A 206 13.32 -6.97 -4.96
CA ARG A 206 14.33 -8.03 -5.17
C ARG A 206 14.67 -8.73 -3.86
N ASP A 207 14.87 -7.97 -2.78
CA ASP A 207 15.24 -8.51 -1.46
C ASP A 207 14.14 -9.39 -0.85
N VAL A 208 12.86 -9.14 -1.18
CA VAL A 208 11.73 -9.95 -0.69
C VAL A 208 11.57 -11.28 -1.46
N LYS A 209 12.22 -11.44 -2.63
CA LYS A 209 12.13 -12.65 -3.47
C LYS A 209 13.21 -13.69 -3.21
N GLU A 210 14.21 -13.41 -2.37
CA GLU A 210 15.15 -14.44 -1.89
C GLU A 210 14.60 -15.10 -0.62
N PRO A 211 14.01 -16.32 -0.69
CA PRO A 211 13.85 -17.10 0.53
C PRO A 211 15.25 -17.50 1.02
N GLU A 212 15.60 -17.12 2.24
CA GLU A 212 16.68 -17.72 3.01
C GLU A 212 16.42 -19.24 3.12
N TYR A 213 16.92 -20.02 2.17
CA TYR A 213 17.12 -21.44 2.38
C TYR A 213 18.26 -21.59 3.38
N GLY A 214 17.88 -21.66 4.66
CA GLY A 214 18.77 -21.94 5.77
C GLY A 214 19.57 -23.23 5.52
N THR A 215 20.86 -23.06 5.28
CA THR A 215 21.91 -24.04 5.48
C THR A 215 21.93 -24.50 6.93
N HIS A 216 21.50 -25.74 7.21
CA HIS A 216 22.18 -26.70 8.10
C HIS A 216 21.28 -27.88 8.49
N GLN A 217 21.58 -29.07 7.97
CA GLN A 217 21.57 -30.28 8.79
C GLN A 217 22.94 -30.96 8.67
N LYS A 218 23.79 -30.72 9.66
CA LYS A 218 24.93 -31.59 9.95
C LYS A 218 24.37 -32.93 10.44
N ARG A 219 24.66 -34.01 9.73
CA ARG A 219 24.42 -35.39 10.19
C ARG A 219 25.37 -35.69 11.37
N PRO A 220 24.89 -36.18 12.51
CA PRO A 220 25.76 -36.74 13.53
C PRO A 220 25.90 -38.26 13.37
N GLY A 221 27.15 -38.74 13.43
CA GLY A 221 27.47 -40.06 14.00
C GLY A 221 27.82 -41.19 13.02
N GLU A 222 29.06 -41.19 12.51
CA GLU A 222 29.79 -42.45 12.33
C GLU A 222 30.37 -42.86 13.68
N GLN A 223 29.90 -43.97 14.25
CA GLN A 223 30.68 -44.77 15.20
C GLN A 223 30.74 -46.19 14.65
N GLY A 224 31.98 -46.61 14.39
CA GLY A 224 32.29 -47.87 13.75
C GLY A 224 31.99 -49.08 14.62
N ASN A 225 31.70 -50.18 13.94
CA ASN A 225 31.88 -51.52 14.49
C ASN A 225 32.67 -52.31 13.44
N ARG A 226 33.94 -52.55 13.74
CA ARG A 226 34.66 -53.71 13.22
C ARG A 226 34.14 -54.90 14.02
N ASP A 227 33.75 -55.96 13.34
CA ASP A 227 34.30 -57.30 13.56
C ASP A 227 33.63 -58.26 12.57
N THR A 228 34.48 -58.97 11.84
CA THR A 228 34.16 -60.09 10.94
C THR A 228 35.15 -61.20 11.31
N PRO A 229 34.86 -62.44 10.95
CA PRO A 229 33.81 -63.34 11.45
C PRO A 229 34.25 -64.15 12.69
#